data_AF-A0A0Q3PBM7-F1
#
_entry.id   AF-A0A0Q3PBM7-F1
#
_cell.length_a   1.000
_cell.length_b   1.000
_cell.length_c   1.000
_cell.angle_alpha   90.00
_cell.angle_beta   90.00
_cell.angle_gamma   90.00
#
_symmetry.space_group_name_H-M   'P 1'
#
loop_
_entity.id
_entity.type
_entity.pdbx_description
1 polymer ?
#
loop_
_entity_poly.entity_id
_entity_poly.type
_entity_poly.pdbx_seq_one_letter_code
_entity_poly.pdbx_strand_id
1 'polypeptide(L)'
;HEEDVAIGFLEEYDLDYEIAVVKVPAVLDVYCVPLDHQVQFDPHGRKVVAVGRDISDRLLTTSGTCTDSRGSQYSRYLMFSTCKLSEVMQGGALYDFYGNFFGINLFWDMERTIFLPRSIILERVVHFRTSLKKSVFLNLVKPVRDKKRQIRRIGVKLLPRPEGSIKIFGDVYPKGVWSELEHGVVSHILRNLVALASFKGESKLRTCTGFFIDYADKCPTILTSASLVRKNDAKIIEGLRIVVLLPNRERCEGKLEHYSLHYNVALVSVKNYTVDCPVDLNSEHLDWSTKLLAVGRCFESGLAMAASGKCTRWSGNLDCKDLQYTACTITKAGIGGPLVAVNGKFVGMNYYDRNMGTPFLWFDLLRGILNYFKTGQTNYMKILHDSSGLICRVGCIVKDGEQQPPNR
;
A
#
# COMPACT_ATOMS: atom_id res chain seq x y z
N HIS A 1 -33.15 7.21 -31.68
CA HIS A 1 -32.29 6.43 -30.79
C HIS A 1 -31.49 7.44 -30.01
N GLU A 2 -31.83 7.66 -28.74
CA GLU A 2 -31.00 8.46 -27.84
C GLU A 2 -29.69 7.70 -27.68
N GLU A 3 -28.58 8.31 -28.09
CA GLU A 3 -27.26 7.72 -27.96
C GLU A 3 -26.91 7.63 -26.47
N ASP A 4 -26.67 6.42 -25.97
CA ASP A 4 -26.23 6.14 -24.60
C ASP A 4 -24.79 6.69 -24.39
N VAL A 5 -24.66 8.01 -24.28
CA VAL A 5 -23.38 8.68 -24.02
C VAL A 5 -23.12 8.72 -22.52
N ALA A 6 -22.04 8.07 -22.09
CA ALA A 6 -21.62 8.10 -20.70
C ALA A 6 -20.67 9.28 -20.43
N ILE A 7 -20.97 10.06 -19.39
CA ILE A 7 -20.12 11.18 -18.97
C ILE A 7 -18.96 10.65 -18.13
N GLY A 8 -17.73 10.87 -18.59
CA GLY A 8 -16.50 10.57 -17.86
C GLY A 8 -15.89 11.79 -17.19
N PHE A 9 -15.11 11.57 -16.12
CA PHE A 9 -14.30 12.59 -15.46
C PHE A 9 -12.83 12.24 -15.59
N LEU A 10 -11.98 13.21 -15.92
CA LEU A 10 -10.53 13.03 -15.89
C LEU A 10 -10.08 12.71 -14.46
N GLU A 11 -9.53 11.51 -14.25
CA GLU A 11 -9.08 11.03 -12.93
C GLU A 11 -7.57 11.28 -12.74
N GLU A 12 -6.76 10.90 -13.72
CA GLU A 12 -5.30 11.10 -13.73
C GLU A 12 -4.82 11.32 -15.17
N TYR A 13 -3.66 11.93 -15.32
CA TYR A 13 -3.00 12.08 -16.63
C TYR A 13 -1.48 12.14 -16.49
N ASP A 14 -0.77 11.79 -17.56
CA ASP A 14 0.68 11.91 -17.69
C ASP A 14 0.95 12.57 -19.04
N LEU A 15 1.35 13.85 -19.00
CA LEU A 15 1.60 14.64 -20.21
C LEU A 15 2.86 14.19 -20.94
N ASP A 16 3.82 13.58 -20.23
CA ASP A 16 5.07 13.12 -20.84
C ASP A 16 4.83 11.90 -21.75
N TYR A 17 3.76 11.13 -21.47
CA TYR A 17 3.35 9.95 -22.24
C TYR A 17 2.00 10.13 -22.97
N GLU A 18 1.40 11.31 -22.91
CA GLU A 18 0.09 11.64 -23.51
C GLU A 18 -1.05 10.68 -23.09
N ILE A 19 -1.05 10.21 -21.83
CA ILE A 19 -2.10 9.31 -21.32
C ILE A 19 -3.05 10.07 -20.41
N ALA A 20 -4.35 9.86 -20.59
CA ALA A 20 -5.39 10.25 -19.66
C ALA A 20 -6.16 9.02 -19.16
N VAL A 21 -6.46 8.98 -17.86
CA VAL A 21 -7.36 8.01 -17.23
C VAL A 21 -8.68 8.71 -16.99
N VAL A 22 -9.74 8.24 -17.64
CA VAL A 22 -11.09 8.78 -17.51
C VAL A 22 -11.95 7.81 -16.71
N LYS A 23 -12.54 8.32 -15.64
CA LYS A 23 -13.47 7.58 -14.79
C LYS A 23 -14.89 7.81 -15.24
N VAL A 24 -15.56 6.72 -15.61
CA VAL A 24 -16.99 6.74 -15.94
C VAL A 24 -17.78 6.20 -14.73
N PRO A 25 -18.71 6.97 -14.14
CA PRO A 25 -19.47 6.55 -12.96
C PRO A 25 -20.68 5.64 -13.29
N ALA A 26 -21.08 5.59 -14.57
CA ALA A 26 -22.15 4.72 -15.03
C ALA A 26 -21.70 3.25 -15.02
N VAL A 27 -22.61 2.34 -14.66
CA VAL A 27 -22.39 0.91 -14.84
C VAL A 27 -22.50 0.63 -16.33
N LEU A 28 -21.36 0.37 -16.97
CA LEU A 28 -21.28 0.03 -18.38
C LEU A 28 -21.15 -1.48 -18.52
N ASP A 29 -21.96 -2.09 -19.39
CA ASP A 29 -21.77 -3.48 -19.82
C ASP A 29 -20.66 -3.54 -20.87
N VAL A 30 -19.41 -3.42 -20.40
CA VAL A 30 -18.22 -3.35 -21.26
C VAL A 30 -17.25 -4.48 -20.95
N TYR A 31 -16.69 -5.04 -22.02
CA TYR A 31 -15.58 -5.98 -21.90
C TYR A 31 -14.27 -5.24 -21.66
N CYS A 32 -13.70 -5.43 -20.47
CA CYS A 32 -12.43 -4.81 -20.08
C CYS A 32 -11.25 -5.48 -20.81
N VAL A 33 -10.40 -4.68 -21.44
CA VAL A 33 -9.17 -5.16 -22.08
C VAL A 33 -8.20 -5.69 -21.02
N PRO A 34 -7.80 -6.97 -21.06
CA PRO A 34 -6.93 -7.57 -20.05
C PRO A 34 -5.47 -7.12 -20.25
N LEU A 35 -4.99 -6.26 -19.35
CA LEU A 35 -3.62 -5.76 -19.41
C LEU A 35 -2.58 -6.73 -18.78
N ASP A 36 -2.99 -7.73 -17.98
CA ASP A 36 -2.09 -8.61 -17.19
C ASP A 36 -1.64 -9.91 -17.91
N HIS A 37 -2.00 -10.09 -19.19
CA HIS A 37 -1.56 -11.25 -19.97
C HIS A 37 -0.06 -11.17 -20.30
N GLN A 38 0.71 -12.15 -19.81
CA GLN A 38 2.10 -12.37 -20.17
C GLN A 38 2.20 -13.01 -21.55
N VAL A 39 2.09 -12.19 -22.60
CA VAL A 39 2.51 -12.61 -23.94
C VAL A 39 3.86 -11.97 -24.20
N GLN A 40 4.87 -12.80 -24.48
CA GLN A 40 6.18 -12.33 -24.90
C GLN A 40 6.04 -11.80 -26.33
N PHE A 41 6.05 -10.49 -26.50
CA PHE A 41 5.79 -9.85 -27.77
C PHE A 41 7.09 -9.63 -28.54
N ASP A 42 7.22 -10.29 -29.69
CA ASP A 42 8.12 -9.85 -30.75
C ASP A 42 7.35 -8.86 -31.65
N PRO A 43 7.66 -7.56 -31.59
CA PRO A 43 6.95 -6.55 -32.37
C PRO A 43 7.36 -6.53 -33.84
N HIS A 44 8.45 -7.18 -34.23
CA HIS A 44 8.99 -7.07 -35.59
C HIS A 44 8.08 -7.79 -36.59
N GLY A 45 7.50 -7.04 -37.54
CA GLY A 45 6.72 -7.63 -38.62
C GLY A 45 5.32 -8.13 -38.20
N ARG A 46 4.88 -7.81 -36.98
CA ARG A 46 3.57 -8.24 -36.48
C ARG A 46 2.44 -7.46 -37.14
N LYS A 47 1.45 -8.17 -37.70
CA LYS A 47 0.23 -7.55 -38.22
C LYS A 47 -0.62 -6.99 -37.08
N VAL A 48 -1.01 -5.73 -37.20
CA VAL A 48 -1.79 -4.99 -36.22
C VAL A 48 -2.95 -4.25 -36.87
N VAL A 49 -3.97 -3.96 -36.08
CA VAL A 49 -5.14 -3.17 -36.45
C VAL A 49 -5.34 -2.06 -35.43
N ALA A 50 -5.32 -0.82 -35.91
CA ALA A 50 -5.64 0.35 -35.12
C ALA A 50 -7.13 0.60 -35.22
N VAL A 51 -7.77 0.87 -34.08
CA VAL A 51 -9.22 0.98 -33.96
C VAL A 51 -9.57 2.33 -33.32
N GLY A 52 -10.57 3.02 -33.87
CA GLY A 52 -11.19 4.22 -33.30
C GLY A 52 -12.70 4.21 -33.52
N ARG A 53 -13.42 5.07 -32.83
CA ARG A 53 -14.88 5.23 -32.98
C ARG A 53 -15.19 6.72 -33.10
N ASP A 54 -15.90 7.12 -34.14
CA ASP A 54 -16.32 8.52 -34.30
C ASP A 54 -17.59 8.82 -33.48
N ILE A 55 -17.93 10.11 -33.38
CA ILE A 55 -19.11 10.60 -32.66
C ILE A 55 -20.44 10.22 -33.33
N SER A 56 -20.41 9.58 -34.50
CA SER A 56 -21.58 9.05 -35.19
C SER A 56 -21.70 7.53 -35.01
N ASP A 57 -21.03 7.00 -33.97
CA ASP A 57 -20.95 5.58 -33.62
C ASP A 57 -20.30 4.67 -34.67
N ARG A 58 -19.63 5.23 -35.68
CA ARG A 58 -18.97 4.44 -36.71
C ARG A 58 -17.59 4.00 -36.24
N LEU A 59 -17.38 2.68 -36.28
CA LEU A 59 -16.09 2.07 -36.02
C LEU A 59 -15.15 2.28 -37.21
N LEU A 60 -13.97 2.83 -36.95
CA LEU A 60 -12.91 3.05 -37.91
C LEU A 60 -11.77 2.10 -37.61
N THR A 61 -11.27 1.41 -38.65
CA THR A 61 -10.15 0.48 -38.51
C THR A 61 -9.16 0.67 -39.64
N THR A 62 -7.87 0.57 -39.33
CA THR A 62 -6.79 0.55 -40.31
C THR A 62 -5.81 -0.54 -39.92
N SER A 63 -5.41 -1.37 -40.88
CA SER A 63 -4.43 -2.43 -40.63
C SER A 63 -3.04 -2.01 -41.07
N GLY A 64 -2.03 -2.51 -40.38
CA GLY A 64 -0.65 -2.32 -40.74
C GLY A 64 0.24 -3.36 -40.10
N THR A 65 1.53 -3.07 -40.09
CA THR A 65 2.54 -3.91 -39.48
C THR A 65 3.31 -3.08 -38.47
N CYS A 66 3.61 -3.65 -37.31
CA CYS A 66 4.55 -3.06 -36.36
C CYS A 66 5.96 -3.03 -36.96
N THR A 67 6.59 -1.87 -36.84
CA THR A 67 7.95 -1.64 -37.30
C THR A 67 8.78 -1.19 -36.10
N ASP A 68 10.02 -1.66 -36.04
CA ASP A 68 10.95 -1.17 -35.02
C ASP A 68 11.36 0.28 -35.27
N SER A 69 11.99 0.85 -34.25
CA SER A 69 12.60 2.18 -34.29
C SER A 69 13.99 2.18 -34.96
N ARG A 70 14.29 1.21 -35.83
CA ARG A 70 15.57 1.04 -36.55
C ARG A 70 16.82 1.15 -35.66
N GLY A 71 16.81 0.46 -34.52
CA GLY A 71 17.99 0.42 -33.63
C GLY A 71 18.26 1.71 -32.84
N SER A 72 17.32 2.65 -32.79
CA SER A 72 17.46 3.84 -31.94
C SER A 72 17.36 3.48 -30.45
N GLN A 73 18.08 4.21 -29.60
CA GLN A 73 18.03 4.13 -28.14
C GLN A 73 16.62 4.34 -27.53
N TYR A 74 15.66 4.77 -28.35
CA TYR A 74 14.26 5.02 -28.00
C TYR A 74 13.32 3.83 -28.25
N SER A 75 13.85 2.69 -28.74
CA SER A 75 13.08 1.47 -29.04
C SER A 75 12.27 0.90 -27.87
N ARG A 76 12.62 1.29 -26.64
CA ARG A 76 11.91 0.89 -25.43
C ARG A 76 10.76 1.83 -25.04
N TYR A 77 10.72 3.03 -25.62
CA TYR A 77 9.83 4.11 -25.21
C TYR A 77 8.76 4.45 -26.27
N LEU A 78 9.06 4.25 -27.56
CA LEU A 78 8.17 4.59 -28.66
C LEU A 78 8.19 3.50 -29.73
N MET A 79 7.01 3.06 -30.16
CA MET A 79 6.83 2.02 -31.17
C MET A 79 6.06 2.56 -32.38
N PHE A 80 6.33 1.96 -33.54
CA PHE A 80 5.80 2.45 -34.81
C PHE A 80 4.95 1.40 -35.50
N SER A 81 3.92 1.83 -36.23
CA SER A 81 3.17 0.97 -37.14
C SER A 81 2.91 1.66 -38.48
N THR A 82 2.67 0.85 -39.51
CA THR A 82 2.27 1.35 -40.85
C THR A 82 0.76 1.63 -40.95
N CYS A 83 0.04 1.59 -39.83
CA CYS A 83 -1.37 1.96 -39.75
C CYS A 83 -1.55 3.41 -40.19
N LYS A 84 -2.52 3.69 -41.06
CA LYS A 84 -2.86 5.07 -41.47
C LYS A 84 -3.93 5.62 -40.53
N LEU A 85 -3.55 6.35 -39.50
CA LEU A 85 -4.49 6.92 -38.54
C LEU A 85 -5.21 8.14 -39.10
N SER A 86 -6.50 8.23 -38.81
CA SER A 86 -7.23 9.50 -38.80
C SER A 86 -7.19 10.11 -37.41
N GLU A 87 -7.50 11.40 -37.30
CA GLU A 87 -7.56 12.12 -36.00
C GLU A 87 -8.48 11.41 -35.00
N VAL A 88 -9.61 10.87 -35.46
CA VAL A 88 -10.58 10.12 -34.64
C VAL A 88 -9.99 8.86 -33.98
N MET A 89 -8.90 8.32 -34.53
CA MET A 89 -8.28 7.09 -34.04
C MET A 89 -7.18 7.35 -33.00
N GLN A 90 -6.86 8.63 -32.73
CA GLN A 90 -5.94 9.02 -31.67
C GLN A 90 -6.55 8.69 -30.30
N GLY A 91 -5.73 8.20 -29.38
CA GLY A 91 -6.18 7.61 -28.11
C GLY A 91 -6.86 6.23 -28.26
N GLY A 92 -7.09 5.78 -29.50
CA GLY A 92 -7.69 4.48 -29.80
C GLY A 92 -6.75 3.31 -29.54
N ALA A 93 -7.32 2.10 -29.45
CA ALA A 93 -6.56 0.90 -29.17
C ALA A 93 -5.91 0.32 -30.43
N LEU A 94 -4.73 -0.27 -30.26
CA LEU A 94 -4.02 -1.07 -31.26
C LEU A 94 -4.04 -2.53 -30.83
N TYR A 95 -4.50 -3.42 -31.71
CA TYR A 95 -4.54 -4.86 -31.47
C TYR A 95 -3.69 -5.61 -32.51
N ASP A 96 -3.20 -6.80 -32.18
CA ASP A 96 -2.82 -7.75 -33.24
C ASP A 96 -4.03 -8.53 -33.76
N PHE A 97 -3.81 -9.30 -34.83
CA PHE A 97 -4.85 -10.11 -35.46
C PHE A 97 -5.33 -11.29 -34.60
N TYR A 98 -4.74 -11.50 -33.42
CA TYR A 98 -5.16 -12.50 -32.44
C TYR A 98 -5.97 -11.86 -31.31
N GLY A 99 -6.28 -10.57 -31.40
CA GLY A 99 -7.02 -9.83 -30.37
C GLY A 99 -6.16 -9.41 -29.17
N ASN A 100 -4.83 -9.55 -29.24
CA ASN A 100 -3.97 -9.08 -28.17
C ASN A 100 -3.84 -7.56 -28.25
N PHE A 101 -4.04 -6.89 -27.11
CA PHE A 101 -3.80 -5.46 -27.00
C PHE A 101 -2.29 -5.16 -27.10
N PHE A 102 -1.92 -4.28 -28.02
CA PHE A 102 -0.54 -3.87 -28.32
C PHE A 102 -0.20 -2.49 -27.76
N GLY A 103 -1.17 -1.58 -27.70
CA GLY A 103 -0.92 -0.22 -27.24
C GLY A 103 -2.03 0.78 -27.56
N ILE A 104 -1.73 2.06 -27.35
CA ILE A 104 -2.61 3.20 -27.65
C ILE A 104 -2.00 4.01 -28.78
N ASN A 105 -2.81 4.34 -29.77
CA ASN A 105 -2.43 5.21 -30.88
C ASN A 105 -2.24 6.64 -30.39
N LEU A 106 -1.07 7.26 -30.62
CA LEU A 106 -0.82 8.64 -30.23
C LEU A 106 -1.16 9.58 -31.39
N PHE A 107 -0.27 9.67 -32.37
CA PHE A 107 -0.46 10.50 -33.56
C PHE A 107 0.30 9.94 -34.77
N TRP A 108 -0.04 10.46 -35.95
CA TRP A 108 0.61 10.11 -37.20
C TRP A 108 1.64 11.18 -37.57
N ASP A 109 2.92 10.80 -37.59
CA ASP A 109 4.00 11.66 -38.07
C ASP A 109 4.32 11.21 -39.51
N MET A 110 3.75 11.93 -40.49
CA MET A 110 3.88 11.95 -41.97
C MET A 110 4.37 10.71 -42.76
N GLU A 111 5.16 9.81 -42.18
CA GLU A 111 5.58 8.50 -42.69
C GLU A 111 5.03 7.30 -41.88
N ARG A 112 4.83 7.42 -40.54
CA ARG A 112 4.46 6.29 -39.67
C ARG A 112 3.57 6.71 -38.49
N THR A 113 2.79 5.77 -38.00
CA THR A 113 1.99 5.95 -36.79
C THR A 113 2.82 5.63 -35.56
N ILE A 114 2.82 6.54 -34.59
CA ILE A 114 3.41 6.34 -33.28
C ILE A 114 2.33 5.79 -32.35
N PHE A 115 2.66 4.73 -31.63
CA PHE A 115 1.81 4.21 -30.59
C PHE A 115 2.61 3.99 -29.31
N LEU A 116 1.93 4.18 -28.18
CA LEU A 116 2.47 3.90 -26.88
C LEU A 116 2.36 2.39 -26.60
N PRO A 117 3.46 1.67 -26.37
CA PRO A 117 3.41 0.24 -26.16
C PRO A 117 2.73 -0.13 -24.85
N ARG A 118 2.07 -1.29 -24.86
CA ARG A 118 1.41 -1.88 -23.68
C ARG A 118 2.29 -1.91 -22.43
N SER A 119 3.59 -2.15 -22.56
CA SER A 119 4.53 -2.19 -21.42
C SER A 119 4.57 -0.86 -20.65
N ILE A 120 4.61 0.26 -21.36
CA ILE A 120 4.61 1.60 -20.76
C ILE A 120 3.23 1.95 -20.23
N ILE A 121 2.17 1.63 -20.97
CA ILE A 121 0.78 1.82 -20.49
C ILE A 121 0.57 1.06 -19.18
N LEU A 122 1.05 -0.17 -19.07
CA LEU A 122 1.02 -0.97 -17.85
C LEU A 122 1.76 -0.27 -16.70
N GLU A 123 2.99 0.17 -16.95
CA GLU A 123 3.79 0.89 -15.96
C GLU A 123 3.09 2.17 -15.49
N ARG A 124 2.54 2.96 -16.42
CA ARG A 124 1.82 4.20 -16.13
C ARG A 124 0.50 3.96 -15.42
N VAL A 125 -0.28 2.96 -15.80
CA VAL A 125 -1.49 2.55 -15.07
C VAL A 125 -1.15 2.07 -13.65
N VAL A 126 -0.03 1.37 -13.46
CA VAL A 126 0.47 1.03 -12.12
C VAL A 126 0.89 2.28 -11.36
N HIS A 127 1.57 3.23 -12.00
CA HIS A 127 1.95 4.50 -11.42
C HIS A 127 0.73 5.33 -11.01
N PHE A 128 -0.26 5.52 -11.89
CA PHE A 128 -1.53 6.18 -11.58
C PHE A 128 -2.26 5.48 -10.44
N ARG A 129 -2.34 4.14 -10.44
CA ARG A 129 -2.89 3.38 -9.32
C ARG A 129 -2.12 3.65 -8.02
N THR A 130 -0.81 3.81 -8.07
CA THR A 130 0.04 4.09 -6.90
C THR A 130 -0.11 5.54 -6.42
N SER A 131 -0.23 6.49 -7.35
CA SER A 131 -0.55 7.89 -7.09
C SER A 131 -1.96 8.05 -6.53
N LEU A 132 -2.93 7.31 -7.04
CA LEU A 132 -4.27 7.18 -6.50
C LEU A 132 -4.24 6.56 -5.10
N LYS A 133 -3.48 5.48 -4.85
CA LYS A 133 -3.28 4.93 -3.49
C LYS A 133 -2.67 5.97 -2.53
N LYS A 134 -1.71 6.77 -2.98
CA LYS A 134 -1.10 7.88 -2.21
C LYS A 134 -2.10 9.02 -1.97
N SER A 135 -2.90 9.38 -2.98
CA SER A 135 -3.99 10.37 -2.94
C SER A 135 -5.10 9.93 -2.00
N VAL A 136 -5.50 8.66 -2.06
CA VAL A 136 -6.46 7.99 -1.18
C VAL A 136 -5.97 8.01 0.26
N PHE A 137 -4.72 7.60 0.51
CA PHE A 137 -4.11 7.70 1.83
C PHE A 137 -4.11 9.15 2.34
N LEU A 138 -3.74 10.12 1.48
CA LEU A 138 -3.78 11.55 1.83
C LEU A 138 -5.22 12.07 2.04
N ASN A 139 -6.20 11.59 1.28
CA ASN A 139 -7.62 11.94 1.36
C ASN A 139 -8.28 11.31 2.59
N LEU A 140 -7.86 10.13 3.04
CA LEU A 140 -8.25 9.56 4.34
C LEU A 140 -7.71 10.40 5.51
N VAL A 141 -6.57 11.08 5.30
CA VAL A 141 -5.95 11.98 6.30
C VAL A 141 -6.49 13.42 6.20
N LYS A 142 -7.04 13.87 5.05
CA LYS A 142 -7.56 15.24 4.84
C LYS A 142 -8.71 15.63 5.78
N PRO A 143 -9.75 14.81 6.06
CA PRO A 143 -10.80 15.15 7.02
C PRO A 143 -10.27 15.42 8.44
N VAL A 144 -9.17 14.75 8.81
CA VAL A 144 -8.45 14.98 10.08
C VAL A 144 -7.68 16.31 10.06
N ARG A 145 -7.27 16.74 8.87
CA ARG A 145 -6.48 17.95 8.60
C ARG A 145 -7.36 19.21 8.54
N ASP A 146 -8.54 19.14 7.92
CA ASP A 146 -9.43 20.28 7.75
C ASP A 146 -10.18 20.63 9.04
N LYS A 147 -10.57 19.63 9.85
CA LYS A 147 -11.04 19.86 11.22
C LYS A 147 -10.00 20.58 12.10
N LYS A 148 -8.71 20.25 11.99
CA LYS A 148 -7.64 20.94 12.75
C LYS A 148 -7.36 22.36 12.24
N ARG A 149 -7.52 22.64 10.94
CA ARG A 149 -7.29 23.95 10.33
C ARG A 149 -8.43 24.94 10.60
N GLN A 150 -9.69 24.50 10.57
CA GLN A 150 -10.84 25.34 10.95
C GLN A 150 -10.81 25.72 12.44
N ILE A 151 -10.49 24.78 13.34
CA ILE A 151 -10.46 25.03 14.79
C ILE A 151 -9.38 26.07 15.18
N ARG A 152 -8.26 26.15 14.45
CA ARG A 152 -7.20 27.14 14.71
C ARG A 152 -7.52 28.56 14.20
N ARG A 153 -8.41 28.70 13.22
CA ARG A 153 -8.76 30.01 12.62
C ARG A 153 -9.85 30.77 13.38
N ILE A 154 -10.68 30.08 14.17
CA ILE A 154 -11.88 30.69 14.78
C ILE A 154 -11.60 31.27 16.18
N GLY A 155 -10.36 31.19 16.70
CA GLY A 155 -9.99 31.90 17.94
C GLY A 155 -10.86 31.59 19.17
N VAL A 156 -11.59 30.46 19.16
CA VAL A 156 -12.44 30.08 20.30
C VAL A 156 -11.50 29.59 21.40
N LYS A 157 -11.46 30.32 22.53
CA LYS A 157 -10.94 29.79 23.80
C LYS A 157 -11.62 28.45 24.04
N LEU A 158 -10.85 27.37 23.92
CA LEU A 158 -11.30 26.03 24.23
C LEU A 158 -11.88 26.04 25.65
N LEU A 159 -13.18 25.80 25.78
CA LEU A 159 -13.66 25.04 26.92
C LEU A 159 -12.78 23.78 26.98
N PRO A 160 -12.25 23.42 28.16
CA PRO A 160 -11.40 22.25 28.29
C PRO A 160 -12.12 21.08 27.64
N ARG A 161 -11.48 20.46 26.63
CA ARG A 161 -12.01 19.24 26.03
C ARG A 161 -12.26 18.25 27.17
N PRO A 162 -13.31 17.43 27.12
CA PRO A 162 -13.29 16.21 27.89
C PRO A 162 -12.07 15.42 27.41
N GLU A 163 -11.07 15.30 28.26
CA GLU A 163 -10.00 14.32 28.12
C GLU A 163 -10.66 12.94 28.11
N GLY A 164 -10.96 12.41 26.93
CA GLY A 164 -11.77 11.19 26.86
C GLY A 164 -11.88 10.52 25.50
N SER A 165 -10.96 10.78 24.57
CA SER A 165 -10.85 9.90 23.41
C SER A 165 -10.45 8.52 23.91
N ILE A 166 -11.33 7.51 23.80
CA ILE A 166 -11.06 6.13 24.20
C ILE A 166 -9.72 5.71 23.57
N LYS A 167 -8.68 5.64 24.40
CA LYS A 167 -7.30 5.29 23.98
C LYS A 167 -7.11 3.78 23.82
N ILE A 168 -8.12 3.03 24.23
CA ILE A 168 -8.15 1.58 24.19
C ILE A 168 -9.03 1.09 23.04
N PHE A 169 -8.99 -0.18 22.71
CA PHE A 169 -9.88 -0.79 21.73
C PHE A 169 -10.11 -2.26 22.05
N GLY A 170 -11.18 -2.83 21.52
CA GLY A 170 -11.55 -4.22 21.76
C GLY A 170 -11.55 -4.55 23.26
N ASP A 171 -11.08 -5.74 23.59
CA ASP A 171 -11.00 -6.24 24.95
C ASP A 171 -9.62 -6.04 25.57
N VAL A 172 -9.63 -5.69 26.85
CA VAL A 172 -8.41 -5.58 27.66
C VAL A 172 -8.10 -6.91 28.32
N TYR A 173 -6.84 -7.34 28.25
CA TYR A 173 -6.37 -8.57 28.91
C TYR A 173 -6.66 -8.51 30.43
N PRO A 174 -7.18 -9.59 31.06
CA PRO A 174 -7.35 -10.96 30.53
C PRO A 174 -8.75 -11.31 30.00
N LYS A 175 -9.64 -10.33 29.76
CA LYS A 175 -11.05 -10.59 29.43
C LYS A 175 -11.28 -10.68 27.92
N GLY A 176 -12.43 -11.24 27.52
CA GLY A 176 -12.91 -11.20 26.13
C GLY A 176 -12.06 -12.05 25.18
N VAL A 177 -11.72 -11.54 23.99
CA VAL A 177 -11.02 -12.31 22.95
C VAL A 177 -9.70 -12.94 23.38
N TRP A 178 -9.10 -12.47 24.48
CA TRP A 178 -7.90 -13.04 25.06
C TRP A 178 -8.07 -14.48 25.57
N SER A 179 -9.28 -14.87 25.99
CA SER A 179 -9.56 -16.24 26.44
C SER A 179 -9.75 -17.23 25.29
N GLU A 180 -9.83 -16.74 24.05
CA GLU A 180 -9.95 -17.59 22.87
C GLU A 180 -8.60 -18.06 22.33
N LEU A 181 -7.51 -17.40 22.72
CA LEU A 181 -6.15 -17.75 22.29
C LEU A 181 -5.71 -19.07 22.92
N GLU A 182 -4.96 -19.88 22.16
CA GLU A 182 -4.44 -21.16 22.63
C GLU A 182 -3.47 -21.00 23.81
N HIS A 183 -3.28 -22.09 24.57
CA HIS A 183 -2.40 -22.10 25.72
C HIS A 183 -0.98 -21.66 25.36
N GLY A 184 -0.42 -20.71 26.12
CA GLY A 184 0.92 -20.17 25.90
C GLY A 184 1.00 -19.01 24.88
N VAL A 185 0.05 -18.89 23.96
CA VAL A 185 0.02 -17.82 22.93
C VAL A 185 -0.07 -16.44 23.56
N VAL A 186 -0.95 -16.27 24.55
CA VAL A 186 -1.11 -15.01 25.27
C VAL A 186 0.21 -14.56 25.91
N SER A 187 0.91 -15.47 26.59
CA SER A 187 2.20 -15.17 27.22
C SER A 187 3.24 -14.74 26.18
N HIS A 188 3.31 -15.45 25.05
CA HIS A 188 4.21 -15.11 23.95
C HIS A 188 3.92 -13.72 23.37
N ILE A 189 2.66 -13.39 23.12
CA ILE A 189 2.23 -12.06 22.65
C ILE A 189 2.61 -10.99 23.67
N LEU A 190 2.26 -11.16 24.95
CA LEU A 190 2.47 -10.13 25.98
C LEU A 190 3.95 -9.84 26.23
N ARG A 191 4.83 -10.85 26.12
CA ARG A 191 6.29 -10.71 26.24
C ARG A 191 6.92 -9.94 25.07
N ASN A 192 6.29 -9.96 23.90
CA ASN A 192 6.81 -9.28 22.72
C ASN A 192 6.16 -7.91 22.46
N LEU A 193 4.97 -7.66 23.02
CA LEU A 193 4.17 -6.48 22.73
C LEU A 193 4.62 -5.24 23.53
N VAL A 194 4.87 -4.14 22.82
CA VAL A 194 5.30 -2.86 23.38
C VAL A 194 4.41 -1.71 22.91
N ALA A 195 4.49 -0.57 23.61
CA ALA A 195 3.89 0.69 23.15
C ALA A 195 4.98 1.74 22.96
N LEU A 196 4.87 2.57 21.93
CA LEU A 196 5.84 3.61 21.60
C LEU A 196 5.15 4.96 21.57
N ALA A 197 5.89 6.00 21.93
CA ALA A 197 5.49 7.38 21.71
C ALA A 197 6.65 8.25 21.26
N SER A 198 6.36 9.17 20.35
CA SER A 198 7.32 10.16 19.86
C SER A 198 7.10 11.51 20.55
N PHE A 199 8.18 12.18 20.92
CA PHE A 199 8.17 13.47 21.60
C PHE A 199 9.04 14.49 20.87
N LYS A 200 8.60 15.74 20.89
CA LYS A 200 9.43 16.91 20.56
C LYS A 200 9.51 17.79 21.79
N GLY A 201 10.68 17.81 22.44
CA GLY A 201 10.80 18.27 23.82
C GLY A 201 9.88 17.46 24.75
N GLU A 202 9.09 18.15 25.57
CA GLU A 202 8.12 17.52 26.48
C GLU A 202 6.78 17.17 25.80
N SER A 203 6.55 17.65 24.57
CA SER A 203 5.29 17.46 23.88
C SER A 203 5.22 16.12 23.16
N LYS A 204 4.30 15.24 23.61
CA LYS A 204 3.97 13.99 22.92
C LYS A 204 3.24 14.27 21.60
N LEU A 205 3.72 13.69 20.51
CA LEU A 205 3.13 13.87 19.18
C LEU A 205 2.26 12.70 18.75
N ARG A 206 2.77 11.47 18.87
CA ARG A 206 2.16 10.25 18.33
C ARG A 206 2.42 9.08 19.28
N THR A 207 1.53 8.09 19.20
CA THR A 207 1.65 6.80 19.86
C THR A 207 1.41 5.68 18.86
N CYS A 208 2.11 4.57 19.03
CA CYS A 208 1.93 3.35 18.24
C CYS A 208 2.06 2.13 19.17
N THR A 209 1.55 0.99 18.72
CA THR A 209 2.00 -0.31 19.21
C THR A 209 3.22 -0.75 18.40
N GLY A 210 4.09 -1.54 19.01
CA GLY A 210 5.09 -2.31 18.28
C GLY A 210 5.26 -3.69 18.92
N PHE A 211 6.11 -4.50 18.31
CA PHE A 211 6.46 -5.80 18.86
C PHE A 211 7.90 -6.17 18.48
N PHE A 212 8.55 -6.97 19.33
CA PHE A 212 9.91 -7.42 19.07
C PHE A 212 9.95 -8.48 17.97
N ILE A 213 10.92 -8.34 17.07
CA ILE A 213 11.19 -9.26 15.96
C ILE A 213 12.66 -9.68 15.98
N ASP A 214 12.93 -10.85 15.41
CA ASP A 214 14.29 -11.25 15.13
C ASP A 214 14.78 -10.56 13.86
N TYR A 215 15.68 -9.59 14.01
CA TYR A 215 16.16 -8.76 12.90
C TYR A 215 17.67 -8.60 12.90
N ALA A 216 18.28 -8.14 13.99
CA ALA A 216 19.72 -7.91 14.06
C ALA A 216 20.31 -8.67 15.24
N ASP A 217 21.41 -9.39 15.00
CA ASP A 217 22.05 -10.37 15.89
C ASP A 217 22.48 -9.83 17.28
N LYS A 218 22.32 -8.54 17.56
CA LYS A 218 22.88 -7.88 18.76
C LYS A 218 21.99 -6.87 19.47
N CYS A 219 20.82 -6.52 18.93
CA CYS A 219 19.91 -5.54 19.55
C CYS A 219 18.44 -5.94 19.38
N PRO A 220 17.65 -5.99 20.47
CA PRO A 220 16.21 -6.14 20.35
C PRO A 220 15.63 -5.07 19.44
N THR A 221 15.00 -5.51 18.37
CA THR A 221 14.46 -4.63 17.34
C THR A 221 12.94 -4.71 17.37
N ILE A 222 12.31 -3.55 17.45
CA ILE A 222 10.87 -3.38 17.49
C ILE A 222 10.39 -3.03 16.09
N LEU A 223 9.49 -3.84 15.55
CA LEU A 223 8.72 -3.50 14.36
C LEU A 223 7.51 -2.66 14.77
N THR A 224 7.33 -1.53 14.11
CA THR A 224 6.20 -0.61 14.34
C THR A 224 5.88 0.20 13.07
N SER A 225 4.95 1.15 13.18
CA SER A 225 4.58 2.04 12.08
C SER A 225 5.42 3.31 12.03
N ALA A 226 5.81 3.72 10.81
CA ALA A 226 6.48 5.01 10.59
C ALA A 226 5.60 6.23 10.92
N SER A 227 4.31 6.03 11.18
CA SER A 227 3.40 7.06 11.70
C SER A 227 3.87 7.63 13.04
N LEU A 228 4.72 6.90 13.76
CA LEU A 228 5.40 7.36 14.96
C LEU A 228 6.29 8.58 14.70
N VAL A 229 6.98 8.63 13.56
CA VAL A 229 8.03 9.63 13.26
C VAL A 229 7.69 10.54 12.09
N ARG A 230 6.61 10.26 11.37
CA ARG A 230 6.20 10.96 10.15
C ARG A 230 5.50 12.30 10.42
N LYS A 231 5.84 13.30 9.58
CA LYS A 231 5.17 14.59 9.42
C LYS A 231 4.08 14.53 8.34
N ASN A 232 3.13 15.46 8.39
CA ASN A 232 1.97 15.48 7.48
C ASN A 232 2.32 15.63 5.97
N ASP A 233 3.56 15.99 5.63
CA ASP A 233 4.11 16.17 4.29
C ASP A 233 4.95 14.96 3.81
N ALA A 234 4.78 13.79 4.44
CA ALA A 234 5.51 12.56 4.13
C ALA A 234 7.04 12.67 4.29
N LYS A 235 7.51 13.49 5.23
CA LYS A 235 8.90 13.53 5.72
C LYS A 235 8.98 13.05 7.17
N ILE A 236 10.17 12.69 7.64
CA ILE A 236 10.40 12.45 9.08
C ILE A 236 10.45 13.78 9.85
N ILE A 237 10.09 13.74 11.13
CA ILE A 237 10.28 14.88 12.03
C ILE A 237 11.66 14.74 12.65
N GLU A 238 12.54 15.70 12.39
CA GLU A 238 13.89 15.72 12.96
C GLU A 238 13.87 16.03 14.47
N GLY A 239 14.86 15.47 15.18
CA GLY A 239 15.05 15.71 16.62
C GLY A 239 13.96 15.10 17.51
N LEU A 240 13.26 14.07 17.05
CA LEU A 240 12.31 13.33 17.88
C LEU A 240 13.02 12.44 18.90
N ARG A 241 12.49 12.43 20.11
CA ARG A 241 12.77 11.41 21.11
C ARG A 241 11.69 10.33 21.05
N ILE A 242 12.10 9.07 20.92
CA ILE A 242 11.18 7.92 20.96
C ILE A 242 11.27 7.29 22.34
N VAL A 243 10.13 7.15 23.01
CA VAL A 243 10.03 6.44 24.29
C VAL A 243 9.28 5.15 24.06
N VAL A 244 9.85 4.05 24.53
CA VAL A 244 9.27 2.71 24.46
C VAL A 244 8.81 2.30 25.85
N LEU A 245 7.54 1.90 25.96
CA LEU A 245 7.00 1.19 27.11
C LEU A 245 7.14 -0.32 26.87
N LEU A 246 8.04 -0.92 27.63
CA LEU A 246 8.43 -2.32 27.55
C LEU A 246 7.37 -3.25 28.16
N PRO A 247 7.45 -4.57 27.90
CA PRO A 247 6.53 -5.57 28.45
C PRO A 247 6.51 -5.59 29.99
N ASN A 248 7.66 -5.36 30.62
CA ASN A 248 7.83 -5.23 32.07
C ASN A 248 7.31 -3.89 32.64
N ARG A 249 6.69 -3.05 31.80
CA ARG A 249 6.15 -1.71 32.10
C ARG A 249 7.18 -0.62 32.37
N GLU A 250 8.46 -0.91 32.21
CA GLU A 250 9.51 0.12 32.25
C GLU A 250 9.49 0.95 30.97
N ARG A 251 10.03 2.16 31.06
CA ARG A 251 10.17 3.05 29.91
C ARG A 251 11.64 3.27 29.60
N CYS A 252 12.01 3.08 28.34
CA CYS A 252 13.35 3.36 27.85
C CYS A 252 13.31 4.23 26.60
N GLU A 253 14.47 4.78 26.23
CA GLU A 253 14.63 5.50 24.97
C GLU A 253 14.86 4.50 23.82
N GLY A 254 14.11 4.67 22.74
CA GLY A 254 14.27 3.91 21.51
C GLY A 254 15.03 4.71 20.46
N LYS A 255 15.85 4.04 19.66
CA LYS A 255 16.54 4.63 18.51
C LYS A 255 15.89 4.16 17.21
N LEU A 256 15.52 5.10 16.35
CA LEU A 256 15.04 4.76 15.00
C LEU A 256 16.23 4.25 14.16
N GLU A 257 16.15 3.00 13.70
CA GLU A 257 17.21 2.37 12.90
C GLU A 257 16.90 2.45 11.40
N HIS A 258 15.71 2.01 11.01
CA HIS A 258 15.25 2.01 9.62
C HIS A 258 13.79 2.43 9.53
N TYR A 259 13.38 2.93 8.38
CA TYR A 259 11.97 3.22 8.12
C TYR A 259 11.66 3.17 6.62
N SER A 260 10.39 2.95 6.31
CA SER A 260 9.79 3.21 5.01
C SER A 260 8.54 4.07 5.20
N LEU A 261 8.53 5.26 4.61
CA LEU A 261 7.37 6.13 4.53
C LEU A 261 6.40 5.67 3.44
N HIS A 262 6.87 4.99 2.39
CA HIS A 262 6.00 4.35 1.42
C HIS A 262 5.13 3.28 2.09
N TYR A 263 5.75 2.31 2.77
CA TYR A 263 5.04 1.22 3.43
C TYR A 263 4.58 1.56 4.85
N ASN A 264 4.93 2.73 5.38
CA ASN A 264 4.60 3.14 6.74
C ASN A 264 5.10 2.18 7.82
N VAL A 265 6.32 1.66 7.65
CA VAL A 265 7.02 0.72 8.53
C VAL A 265 8.22 1.40 9.18
N ALA A 266 8.50 1.12 10.45
CA ALA A 266 9.70 1.60 11.13
C ALA A 266 10.28 0.52 12.05
N LEU A 267 11.61 0.52 12.16
CA LEU A 267 12.37 -0.30 13.10
C LEU A 267 12.97 0.60 14.18
N VAL A 268 12.71 0.24 15.43
CA VAL A 268 13.24 0.94 16.61
C VAL A 268 14.04 -0.05 17.44
N SER A 269 15.30 0.26 17.71
CA SER A 269 16.12 -0.52 18.65
C SER A 269 15.99 0.00 20.07
N VAL A 270 16.15 -0.89 21.05
CA VAL A 270 16.27 -0.56 22.46
C VAL A 270 17.56 -1.16 23.02
N LYS A 271 18.23 -0.44 23.91
CA LYS A 271 19.45 -0.91 24.59
C LYS A 271 19.09 -1.53 25.94
N ASN A 272 19.96 -2.41 26.44
CA ASN A 272 19.89 -2.99 27.79
C ASN A 272 18.57 -3.71 28.10
N TYR A 273 17.95 -4.30 27.08
CA TYR A 273 16.79 -5.17 27.23
C TYR A 273 17.08 -6.47 26.50
N THR A 274 16.62 -7.60 27.04
CA THR A 274 16.74 -8.91 26.39
C THR A 274 15.34 -9.41 26.10
N VAL A 275 15.14 -9.94 24.90
CA VAL A 275 13.84 -10.50 24.47
C VAL A 275 14.01 -11.99 24.32
N ASP A 276 13.28 -12.73 25.15
CA ASP A 276 13.18 -14.18 25.02
C ASP A 276 12.11 -14.51 23.98
N CYS A 277 12.50 -15.21 22.91
CA CYS A 277 11.62 -15.63 21.80
C CYS A 277 10.89 -14.46 21.10
N PRO A 278 11.61 -13.64 20.31
CA PRO A 278 10.99 -12.62 19.45
C PRO A 278 9.95 -13.23 18.50
N VAL A 279 9.04 -12.40 17.98
CA VAL A 279 8.02 -12.86 17.03
C VAL A 279 8.68 -13.38 15.76
N ASP A 280 8.39 -14.63 15.42
CA ASP A 280 8.80 -15.24 14.15
C ASP A 280 7.90 -14.74 13.01
N LEU A 281 8.53 -14.17 12.00
CA LEU A 281 7.86 -13.65 10.80
C LEU A 281 7.78 -14.70 9.68
N ASN A 282 8.37 -15.89 9.87
CA ASN A 282 8.32 -17.01 8.94
C ASN A 282 6.98 -17.74 9.07
N SER A 283 5.95 -17.18 8.45
CA SER A 283 4.61 -17.74 8.42
C SER A 283 4.38 -18.40 7.06
N GLU A 284 4.27 -19.74 6.98
CA GLU A 284 4.22 -20.41 5.66
C GLU A 284 2.81 -20.76 5.16
N HIS A 285 1.78 -20.69 6.02
CA HIS A 285 0.40 -21.04 5.64
C HIS A 285 -0.61 -20.39 6.58
N LEU A 286 -1.52 -19.57 6.05
CA LEU A 286 -2.68 -19.08 6.79
C LEU A 286 -3.96 -19.65 6.17
N ASP A 287 -4.80 -20.27 7.00
CA ASP A 287 -6.17 -20.55 6.63
C ASP A 287 -6.99 -19.26 6.75
N TRP A 288 -7.42 -18.74 5.59
CA TRP A 288 -8.19 -17.49 5.46
C TRP A 288 -9.57 -17.53 6.14
N SER A 289 -10.07 -18.72 6.51
CA SER A 289 -11.29 -18.87 7.30
C SER A 289 -11.09 -18.57 8.79
N THR A 290 -9.83 -18.50 9.24
CA THR A 290 -9.46 -18.36 10.65
C THR A 290 -9.82 -16.98 11.20
N LYS A 291 -10.24 -16.97 12.47
CA LYS A 291 -10.42 -15.75 13.25
C LYS A 291 -9.05 -15.12 13.53
N LEU A 292 -8.90 -13.83 13.22
CA LEU A 292 -7.67 -13.06 13.45
C LEU A 292 -7.85 -12.09 14.61
N LEU A 293 -6.76 -11.76 15.27
CA LEU A 293 -6.71 -10.84 16.39
C LEU A 293 -5.72 -9.71 16.10
N ALA A 294 -6.22 -8.48 16.07
CA ALA A 294 -5.39 -7.29 16.04
C ALA A 294 -5.03 -6.92 17.48
N VAL A 295 -3.73 -6.96 17.81
CA VAL A 295 -3.24 -6.75 19.17
C VAL A 295 -2.53 -5.40 19.29
N GLY A 296 -2.72 -4.74 20.44
CA GLY A 296 -2.20 -3.41 20.75
C GLY A 296 -1.79 -3.26 22.21
N ARG A 297 -0.87 -2.33 22.49
CA ARG A 297 -0.58 -1.88 23.87
C ARG A 297 -0.78 -0.38 23.99
N CYS A 298 -1.55 0.03 24.99
CA CYS A 298 -1.79 1.44 25.25
C CYS A 298 -0.57 2.08 25.90
N PHE A 299 -0.06 3.18 25.34
CA PHE A 299 1.16 3.83 25.86
C PHE A 299 0.96 4.46 27.25
N GLU A 300 -0.23 4.99 27.53
CA GLU A 300 -0.50 5.66 28.80
C GLU A 300 -0.75 4.69 29.95
N SER A 301 -1.61 3.68 29.74
CA SER A 301 -1.98 2.74 30.80
C SER A 301 -1.12 1.47 30.82
N GLY A 302 -0.39 1.19 29.74
CA GLY A 302 0.34 -0.07 29.56
C GLY A 302 -0.54 -1.29 29.34
N LEU A 303 -1.86 -1.12 29.23
CA LEU A 303 -2.81 -2.20 29.04
C LEU A 303 -2.64 -2.84 27.66
N ALA A 304 -2.65 -4.17 27.63
CA ALA A 304 -2.74 -4.96 26.42
C ALA A 304 -4.20 -5.07 25.96
N MET A 305 -4.42 -4.89 24.67
CA MET A 305 -5.72 -4.77 24.02
C MET A 305 -5.76 -5.66 22.80
N ALA A 306 -6.91 -6.29 22.54
CA ALA A 306 -7.09 -7.10 21.36
C ALA A 306 -8.51 -6.94 20.81
N ALA A 307 -8.63 -6.90 19.49
CA ALA A 307 -9.90 -6.99 18.80
C ALA A 307 -9.84 -8.15 17.81
N SER A 308 -10.88 -8.96 17.75
CA SER A 308 -10.96 -10.07 16.81
C SER A 308 -11.81 -9.74 15.59
N GLY A 309 -11.54 -10.42 14.48
CA GLY A 309 -12.30 -10.30 13.24
C GLY A 309 -11.85 -11.34 12.23
N LYS A 310 -12.68 -11.61 11.23
CA LYS A 310 -12.30 -12.47 10.10
C LYS A 310 -11.57 -11.64 9.05
N CYS A 311 -10.71 -12.30 8.27
CA CYS A 311 -10.16 -11.68 7.07
C CYS A 311 -11.29 -11.41 6.07
N THR A 312 -11.24 -10.25 5.43
CA THR A 312 -12.24 -9.80 4.47
C THR A 312 -11.53 -9.28 3.22
N ARG A 313 -12.01 -9.65 2.03
CA ARG A 313 -11.57 -8.98 0.80
C ARG A 313 -12.23 -7.62 0.72
N TRP A 314 -11.44 -6.58 0.49
CA TRP A 314 -11.96 -5.25 0.19
C TRP A 314 -11.98 -5.05 -1.31
N SER A 315 -13.10 -4.56 -1.84
CA SER A 315 -13.29 -4.32 -3.28
C SER A 315 -13.67 -2.86 -3.59
N GLY A 316 -13.40 -1.94 -2.66
CA GLY A 316 -13.70 -0.52 -2.83
C GLY A 316 -12.61 0.27 -3.55
N ASN A 317 -12.90 1.51 -3.93
CA ASN A 317 -11.99 2.44 -4.65
C ASN A 317 -10.63 2.72 -3.96
N LEU A 318 -10.46 2.25 -2.72
CA LEU A 318 -9.26 2.43 -1.88
C LEU A 318 -8.46 1.13 -1.74
N ASP A 319 -8.83 0.08 -2.48
CA ASP A 319 -8.20 -1.23 -2.42
C ASP A 319 -6.72 -1.14 -2.82
N CYS A 320 -5.86 -1.46 -1.86
CA CYS A 320 -4.43 -1.53 -2.08
C CYS A 320 -4.04 -2.99 -2.18
N LYS A 321 -3.57 -3.44 -3.36
CA LYS A 321 -3.05 -4.81 -3.59
C LYS A 321 -1.91 -5.27 -2.65
N ASP A 322 -1.42 -4.38 -1.80
CA ASP A 322 -0.33 -4.61 -0.85
C ASP A 322 -0.84 -4.60 0.61
N LEU A 323 -2.12 -4.27 0.83
CA LEU A 323 -2.80 -4.36 2.11
C LEU A 323 -3.92 -5.41 2.03
N GLN A 324 -4.14 -6.09 3.13
CA GLN A 324 -5.31 -6.93 3.35
C GLN A 324 -6.16 -6.32 4.47
N TYR A 325 -7.41 -6.77 4.61
CA TYR A 325 -8.36 -6.19 5.56
C TYR A 325 -8.92 -7.25 6.50
N THR A 326 -9.18 -6.83 7.73
CA THR A 326 -9.91 -7.63 8.71
C THR A 326 -11.07 -6.83 9.28
N ALA A 327 -12.11 -7.54 9.71
CA ALA A 327 -13.21 -6.95 10.46
C ALA A 327 -12.82 -6.54 11.91
N CYS A 328 -11.55 -6.69 12.31
CA CYS A 328 -11.08 -6.23 13.61
C CYS A 328 -11.33 -4.72 13.74
N THR A 329 -11.93 -4.29 14.86
CA THR A 329 -12.16 -2.87 15.13
C THR A 329 -11.14 -2.35 16.14
N ILE A 330 -10.13 -1.62 15.67
CA ILE A 330 -9.10 -1.02 16.53
C ILE A 330 -9.22 0.50 16.60
N THR A 331 -8.57 1.11 17.58
CA THR A 331 -8.29 2.56 17.58
C THR A 331 -6.88 2.83 17.07
N LYS A 332 -6.50 4.12 16.95
CA LYS A 332 -5.14 4.52 16.58
C LYS A 332 -4.05 3.92 17.48
N ALA A 333 -4.39 3.49 18.68
CA ALA A 333 -3.46 2.82 19.58
C ALA A 333 -2.96 1.46 19.04
N GLY A 334 -3.73 0.79 18.18
CA GLY A 334 -3.33 -0.49 17.58
C GLY A 334 -2.42 -0.39 16.36
N ILE A 335 -2.17 0.82 15.84
CA ILE A 335 -1.27 1.04 14.69
C ILE A 335 0.13 0.52 15.01
N GLY A 336 0.70 -0.28 14.11
CA GLY A 336 2.02 -0.89 14.26
C GLY A 336 2.04 -2.16 15.10
N GLY A 337 0.90 -2.55 15.69
CA GLY A 337 0.77 -3.80 16.43
C GLY A 337 0.67 -5.03 15.52
N PRO A 338 0.88 -6.24 16.07
CA PRO A 338 0.79 -7.46 15.28
C PRO A 338 -0.67 -7.88 15.05
N LEU A 339 -0.91 -8.45 13.88
CA LEU A 339 -2.10 -9.24 13.56
C LEU A 339 -1.72 -10.71 13.64
N VAL A 340 -2.45 -11.48 14.44
CA VAL A 340 -2.16 -12.89 14.71
C VAL A 340 -3.39 -13.77 14.55
N ALA A 341 -3.19 -15.04 14.21
CA ALA A 341 -4.23 -16.05 14.29
C ALA A 341 -4.41 -16.54 15.74
N VAL A 342 -5.49 -17.30 16.00
CA VAL A 342 -5.82 -17.83 17.33
C VAL A 342 -4.71 -18.70 17.94
N ASN A 343 -3.99 -19.44 17.09
CA ASN A 343 -2.83 -20.25 17.46
C ASN A 343 -1.53 -19.44 17.64
N GLY A 344 -1.59 -18.11 17.57
CA GLY A 344 -0.43 -17.23 17.76
C GLY A 344 0.42 -17.01 16.51
N LYS A 345 0.08 -17.62 15.37
CA LYS A 345 0.82 -17.41 14.12
C LYS A 345 0.72 -15.97 13.65
N PHE A 346 1.88 -15.37 13.34
CA PHE A 346 1.94 -14.02 12.79
C PHE A 346 1.35 -13.95 11.38
N VAL A 347 0.53 -12.92 11.13
CA VAL A 347 -0.14 -12.70 9.85
C VAL A 347 0.30 -11.38 9.21
N GLY A 348 0.49 -10.34 10.02
CA GLY A 348 0.87 -9.03 9.50
C GLY A 348 0.92 -7.94 10.55
N MET A 349 1.05 -6.69 10.10
CA MET A 349 1.10 -5.52 10.97
C MET A 349 -0.11 -4.60 10.76
N ASN A 350 -0.77 -4.23 11.86
CA ASN A 350 -2.01 -3.46 11.87
C ASN A 350 -1.78 -1.99 11.47
N TYR A 351 -2.70 -1.49 10.65
CA TYR A 351 -2.94 -0.07 10.44
C TYR A 351 -4.37 0.28 10.87
N TYR A 352 -4.66 1.57 10.96
CA TYR A 352 -5.94 2.07 11.42
C TYR A 352 -6.68 2.76 10.28
N ASP A 353 -7.91 2.29 10.04
CA ASP A 353 -8.93 3.02 9.31
C ASP A 353 -10.18 3.18 10.17
N ARG A 354 -10.88 4.31 10.03
CA ARG A 354 -12.06 4.61 10.86
C ARG A 354 -13.34 3.93 10.36
N ASN A 355 -13.41 3.64 9.08
CA ASN A 355 -14.65 3.31 8.39
C ASN A 355 -14.66 1.88 7.82
N MET A 356 -13.48 1.27 7.59
CA MET A 356 -13.33 0.07 6.73
C MET A 356 -12.78 -1.18 7.44
N GLY A 357 -12.72 -1.17 8.78
CA GLY A 357 -12.05 -2.22 9.57
C GLY A 357 -10.55 -1.98 9.75
N THR A 358 -9.79 -3.02 10.10
CA THR A 358 -8.33 -2.93 10.29
C THR A 358 -7.61 -3.37 9.01
N PRO A 359 -7.07 -2.44 8.20
CA PRO A 359 -6.11 -2.78 7.17
C PRO A 359 -4.80 -3.23 7.79
N PHE A 360 -4.07 -4.11 7.12
CA PHE A 360 -2.80 -4.60 7.61
C PHE A 360 -1.83 -4.93 6.48
N LEU A 361 -0.53 -4.83 6.77
CA LEU A 361 0.54 -5.21 5.87
C LEU A 361 0.81 -6.71 6.01
N TRP A 362 0.73 -7.46 4.90
CA TRP A 362 0.94 -8.90 4.90
C TRP A 362 2.40 -9.27 5.21
N PHE A 363 2.62 -10.45 5.81
CA PHE A 363 3.94 -10.85 6.29
C PHE A 363 4.99 -11.00 5.16
N ASP A 364 4.60 -11.36 3.94
CA ASP A 364 5.54 -11.57 2.82
C ASP A 364 6.23 -10.26 2.38
N LEU A 365 5.44 -9.20 2.25
CA LEU A 365 5.89 -7.86 1.95
C LEU A 365 6.67 -7.27 3.12
N LEU A 366 6.21 -7.50 4.37
CA LEU A 366 7.01 -7.16 5.55
C LEU A 366 8.40 -7.81 5.49
N ARG A 367 8.49 -9.11 5.20
CA ARG A 367 9.78 -9.80 5.03
C ARG A 367 10.62 -9.19 3.91
N GLY A 368 10.01 -8.86 2.77
CA GLY A 368 10.68 -8.15 1.68
C GLY A 368 11.27 -6.80 2.11
N ILE A 369 10.50 -6.00 2.85
CA ILE A 369 10.93 -4.71 3.40
C ILE A 369 12.08 -4.89 4.39
N LEU A 370 11.99 -5.87 5.28
CA LEU A 370 13.04 -6.16 6.26
C LEU A 370 14.32 -6.65 5.56
N ASN A 371 14.21 -7.51 4.54
CA ASN A 371 15.35 -7.94 3.74
C ASN A 371 15.99 -6.76 3.01
N TYR A 372 15.18 -5.86 2.46
CA TYR A 372 15.65 -4.63 1.84
C TYR A 372 16.42 -3.74 2.84
N PHE A 373 15.92 -3.58 4.07
CA PHE A 373 16.65 -2.83 5.09
C PHE A 373 17.99 -3.48 5.48
N LYS A 374 18.08 -4.81 5.45
CA LYS A 374 19.32 -5.55 5.75
C LYS A 374 20.34 -5.51 4.62
N THR A 375 19.89 -5.71 3.38
CA THR A 375 20.76 -6.08 2.24
C THR A 375 20.72 -5.09 1.09
N GLY A 376 19.76 -4.17 1.08
CA GLY A 376 19.47 -3.29 -0.06
C GLY A 376 18.78 -3.98 -1.24
N GLN A 377 18.56 -5.31 -1.19
CA GLN A 377 17.86 -6.04 -2.24
C GLN A 377 16.39 -5.64 -2.29
N THR A 378 15.94 -5.22 -3.47
CA THR A 378 14.55 -4.79 -3.67
C THR A 378 13.63 -5.94 -4.05
N ASN A 379 14.16 -7.05 -4.55
CA ASN A 379 13.33 -8.18 -4.95
C ASN A 379 12.91 -9.00 -3.72
N TYR A 380 11.65 -9.44 -3.70
CA TYR A 380 11.14 -10.36 -2.69
C TYR A 380 10.15 -11.34 -3.30
N MET A 381 9.95 -12.48 -2.64
CA MET A 381 8.95 -13.45 -3.04
C MET A 381 7.58 -13.00 -2.52
N LYS A 382 6.72 -12.56 -3.44
CA LYS A 382 5.32 -12.22 -3.18
C LYS A 382 4.47 -13.47 -3.31
N ILE A 383 3.72 -13.78 -2.25
CA ILE A 383 2.79 -14.89 -2.18
C ILE A 383 1.42 -14.39 -2.62
N LEU A 384 0.89 -14.97 -3.70
CA LEU A 384 -0.46 -14.74 -4.17
C LEU A 384 -1.32 -15.96 -3.82
N HIS A 385 -2.46 -15.68 -3.19
CA HIS A 385 -3.48 -16.70 -2.95
C HIS A 385 -4.52 -16.64 -4.06
N ASP A 386 -4.49 -17.63 -4.94
CA ASP A 386 -5.58 -17.91 -5.89
C ASP A 386 -6.32 -19.18 -5.46
N SER A 387 -7.56 -19.28 -5.93
CA SER A 387 -8.52 -20.38 -5.74
C SER A 387 -7.94 -21.76 -6.14
N SER A 388 -6.86 -21.79 -6.93
CA SER A 388 -6.23 -22.98 -7.49
C SER A 388 -4.85 -23.33 -6.88
N GLY A 389 -4.34 -22.57 -5.90
CA GLY A 389 -3.07 -22.89 -5.22
C GLY A 389 -2.23 -21.68 -4.79
N LEU A 390 -1.07 -21.96 -4.19
CA LEU A 390 -0.07 -20.96 -3.79
C LEU A 390 0.77 -20.56 -5.02
N ILE A 391 0.66 -19.31 -5.49
CA ILE A 391 1.47 -18.81 -6.60
C ILE A 391 2.49 -17.82 -6.04
N CYS A 392 3.78 -18.08 -6.26
CA CYS A 392 4.85 -17.16 -5.89
C CYS A 392 5.27 -16.34 -7.11
N ARG A 393 5.30 -15.01 -6.97
CA ARG A 393 5.86 -14.08 -7.97
C ARG A 393 6.96 -13.24 -7.36
N VAL A 394 7.86 -12.71 -8.19
CA VAL A 394 8.85 -11.73 -7.75
C VAL A 394 8.16 -10.37 -7.62
N GLY A 395 8.11 -9.84 -6.41
CA GLY A 395 7.74 -8.45 -6.12
C GLY A 395 8.98 -7.57 -6.00
N CYS A 396 8.80 -6.25 -6.11
CA CYS A 396 9.86 -5.27 -5.93
C CYS A 396 9.47 -4.24 -4.86
N ILE A 397 10.38 -3.97 -3.92
CA ILE A 397 10.26 -2.96 -2.88
C ILE A 397 10.42 -1.58 -3.50
N VAL A 398 9.44 -0.72 -3.26
CA VAL A 398 9.49 0.69 -3.65
C VAL A 398 10.38 1.44 -2.67
N LYS A 399 11.42 2.09 -3.20
CA LYS A 399 12.31 2.94 -2.41
C LYS A 399 11.58 4.24 -2.05
N ASP A 400 11.75 4.69 -0.81
CA ASP A 400 11.45 6.08 -0.49
C ASP A 400 12.41 6.98 -1.28
N GLY A 401 11.94 8.13 -1.79
CA GLY A 401 12.80 9.09 -2.48
C GLY A 401 14.04 9.39 -1.62
N GLU A 402 15.22 9.18 -2.18
CA GLU A 402 16.52 9.17 -1.49
C GLU A 402 16.69 10.32 -0.49
N GLN A 403 16.46 10.06 0.80
CA GLN A 403 16.94 10.91 1.88
C GLN A 403 17.39 9.99 3.03
N GLN A 404 18.70 9.75 3.09
CA GLN A 404 19.34 9.19 4.29
C GLN A 404 18.93 10.05 5.51
N PRO A 405 18.70 9.43 6.69
CA PRO A 405 18.57 10.22 7.91
C PRO A 405 19.84 11.09 8.08
N PRO A 406 19.71 12.34 8.56
CA PRO A 406 20.90 13.12 8.90
C PRO A 406 21.67 12.36 9.97
N ASN A 407 22.86 11.87 9.62
CA ASN A 407 23.83 11.37 10.58
C ASN A 407 24.01 12.46 11.64
N ARG A 408 23.81 12.10 12.90
CA ARG A 408 24.29 12.90 14.03
C ARG A 408 25.73 12.56 14.31
#